data_AF-A0A2N2BRW2-F1
#
_entry.id   AF-A0A2N2BRW2-F1
#
_cell.length_a   1.000
_cell.length_b   1.000
_cell.length_c   1.000
_cell.angle_alpha   90.00
_cell.angle_beta   90.00
_cell.angle_gamma   90.00
#
_symmetry.space_group_name_H-M   'P 1'
#
loop_
_entity.id
_entity.type
_entity.pdbx_description
1 polymer ?
#
loop_
_entity_poly.entity_id
_entity_poly.type
_entity_poly.pdbx_seq_one_letter_code
_entity_poly.pdbx_strand_id
1 'polypeptide(L)'
;MKKLFLKFNDSHKMAGTLFMMMVLIVMFTTACNATNTSEEKTPPLTGWGPERSTYTVTKPADHVTFNSITDNPNIGDERNFVGIRESGTNEKWTDNMVVEKGKTYRVRMYVHNNAATNLNLVAENVTAKINLPTITGTEIAVSGYLNSSNAMPEEIYDGAVFTSDEDFNLAYASGSLKYENNGFGEGGTSLSESIFTSEGTKLGYETLDGKIPGCIEYAGYVSFEVKPQFAIN
;
A
#
# COMPACT_ATOMS: atom_id res chain seq x y z
N MET A 1 19.20 53.10 -18.48
CA MET A 1 18.73 52.47 -19.73
C MET A 1 17.21 52.45 -19.72
N LYS A 2 16.61 52.85 -20.84
CA LYS A 2 15.22 53.29 -20.97
C LYS A 2 14.20 52.17 -20.79
N LYS A 3 13.11 52.52 -20.10
CA LYS A 3 11.77 51.91 -20.14
C LYS A 3 11.30 51.74 -21.60
N LEU A 4 10.54 50.68 -21.87
CA LEU A 4 9.48 50.77 -22.88
C LEU A 4 8.25 49.97 -22.43
N PHE A 5 7.18 50.72 -22.18
CA PHE A 5 5.81 50.28 -22.05
C PHE A 5 5.05 50.89 -23.24
N LEU A 6 3.96 50.20 -23.63
CA LEU A 6 2.75 50.68 -24.34
C LEU A 6 2.65 50.50 -25.87
N LYS A 7 1.79 49.52 -26.20
CA LYS A 7 0.56 49.58 -27.04
C LYS A 7 0.37 50.76 -28.00
N PHE A 8 -0.07 50.45 -29.22
CA PHE A 8 -1.26 50.96 -29.98
C PHE A 8 -1.05 50.49 -31.44
N ASN A 9 -1.87 49.56 -31.96
CA ASN A 9 -3.12 49.74 -32.72
C ASN A 9 -2.98 50.45 -34.07
N ASP A 10 -3.76 49.91 -35.02
CA ASP A 10 -4.26 50.51 -36.27
C ASP A 10 -3.51 50.34 -37.60
N SER A 11 -3.94 49.29 -38.31
CA SER A 11 -4.80 49.39 -39.51
C SER A 11 -4.26 49.92 -40.85
N HIS A 12 -4.69 49.17 -41.88
CA HIS A 12 -4.97 49.56 -43.26
C HIS A 12 -3.83 49.55 -44.31
N LYS A 13 -3.92 48.56 -45.22
CA LYS A 13 -4.30 48.67 -46.67
C LYS A 13 -3.59 47.54 -47.43
N MET A 14 -4.29 46.47 -47.83
CA MET A 14 -5.18 46.32 -49.00
C MET A 14 -4.44 45.75 -50.23
N ALA A 15 -5.19 44.89 -50.94
CA ALA A 15 -4.90 44.17 -52.19
C ALA A 15 -3.94 42.96 -52.01
N GLY A 16 -4.33 41.71 -52.22
CA GLY A 16 -5.53 41.13 -52.83
C GLY A 16 -5.06 39.86 -53.56
N THR A 17 -5.63 38.71 -53.23
CA THR A 17 -6.09 37.65 -54.16
C THR A 17 -6.57 36.44 -53.34
N LEU A 18 -7.89 36.40 -53.24
CA LEU A 18 -8.82 35.30 -53.05
C LEU A 18 -8.26 33.86 -53.22
N PHE A 19 -8.29 33.07 -52.15
CA PHE A 19 -8.53 31.62 -52.26
C PHE A 19 -9.53 31.20 -51.18
N MET A 20 -10.67 30.72 -51.67
CA MET A 20 -11.84 30.31 -50.90
C MET A 20 -11.53 29.00 -50.18
N MET A 21 -11.21 29.07 -48.89
CA MET A 21 -11.06 27.88 -48.05
C MET A 21 -12.34 27.70 -47.22
N MET A 22 -13.10 26.73 -47.65
CA MET A 22 -14.38 26.29 -47.12
C MET A 22 -14.24 25.96 -45.63
N VAL A 23 -14.95 26.71 -44.81
CA VAL A 23 -15.12 26.48 -43.37
C VAL A 23 -15.96 25.22 -43.21
N LEU A 24 -15.33 24.10 -42.86
CA LEU A 24 -16.02 22.96 -42.28
C LEU A 24 -15.83 23.02 -40.76
N ILE A 25 -16.75 23.71 -40.09
CA ILE A 25 -16.90 23.60 -38.63
C ILE A 25 -17.44 22.19 -38.39
N VAL A 26 -16.53 21.26 -38.10
CA VAL A 26 -16.92 20.00 -37.47
C VAL A 26 -17.17 20.34 -36.01
N MET A 27 -18.44 20.47 -35.63
CA MET A 27 -18.83 20.40 -34.22
C MET A 27 -18.56 18.97 -33.75
N PHE A 28 -17.33 18.69 -33.31
CA PHE A 28 -17.10 17.58 -32.41
C PHE A 28 -17.64 18.03 -31.05
N THR A 29 -18.91 17.67 -30.78
CA THR A 29 -19.32 17.47 -29.39
C THR A 29 -18.50 16.29 -28.88
N THR A 30 -17.33 16.57 -28.32
CA THR A 30 -16.63 15.59 -27.49
C THR A 30 -17.53 15.38 -26.28
N ALA A 31 -18.44 14.41 -26.38
CA ALA A 31 -18.96 13.75 -25.22
C ALA A 31 -17.74 13.27 -24.44
N CYS A 32 -17.54 13.85 -23.26
CA CYS A 32 -16.64 13.31 -22.27
C CYS A 32 -17.19 11.92 -21.91
N ASN A 33 -16.79 10.89 -22.66
CA ASN A 33 -16.82 9.54 -22.15
C ASN A 33 -15.70 9.48 -21.11
N ALA A 34 -16.00 9.99 -19.91
CA ALA A 34 -15.41 9.44 -18.72
C ALA A 34 -15.82 7.97 -18.70
N THR A 35 -15.00 7.12 -19.30
CA THR A 35 -14.90 5.74 -18.85
C THR A 35 -14.51 5.83 -17.39
N ASN A 36 -15.53 5.83 -16.52
CA ASN A 36 -15.35 5.44 -15.14
C ASN A 36 -14.80 4.02 -15.20
N THR A 37 -13.49 3.88 -15.26
CA THR A 37 -12.82 2.73 -14.66
C THR A 37 -13.23 2.78 -13.21
N SER A 38 -14.33 2.11 -12.87
CA SER A 38 -14.52 1.61 -11.53
C SER A 38 -13.24 0.84 -11.25
N GLU A 39 -12.40 1.35 -10.34
CA GLU A 39 -11.42 0.49 -9.70
C GLU A 39 -12.18 -0.75 -9.29
N GLU A 40 -11.80 -1.88 -9.87
CA GLU A 40 -12.32 -3.17 -9.48
C GLU A 40 -11.98 -3.31 -8.00
N LYS A 41 -13.00 -3.10 -7.18
CA LYS A 41 -12.92 -3.17 -5.73
C LYS A 41 -12.74 -4.65 -5.40
N THR A 42 -11.50 -5.13 -5.50
CA THR A 42 -11.13 -6.48 -5.13
C THR A 42 -11.55 -6.64 -3.66
N PRO A 43 -12.46 -7.58 -3.35
CA PRO A 43 -12.86 -7.80 -1.98
C PRO A 43 -11.60 -8.13 -1.16
N PRO A 44 -11.44 -7.57 0.03
CA PRO A 44 -10.34 -7.92 0.92
C PRO A 44 -10.33 -9.44 1.15
N LEU A 45 -9.15 -10.04 1.03
CA LEU A 45 -8.92 -11.46 1.27
C LEU A 45 -8.78 -11.69 2.77
N THR A 46 -9.42 -12.74 3.28
CA THR A 46 -9.27 -13.19 4.67
C THR A 46 -8.29 -14.37 4.71
N GLY A 47 -7.36 -14.34 5.68
CA GLY A 47 -6.25 -15.30 5.76
C GLY A 47 -5.14 -15.03 4.74
N TRP A 48 -4.21 -15.98 4.62
CA TRP A 48 -2.96 -15.82 3.88
C TRP A 48 -2.90 -16.66 2.60
N GLY A 49 -2.09 -16.19 1.64
CA GLY A 49 -1.83 -16.92 0.42
C GLY A 49 -0.74 -16.29 -0.46
N PRO A 50 -0.50 -16.86 -1.64
CA PRO A 50 -0.92 -18.22 -2.01
C PRO A 50 -0.19 -19.27 -1.16
N GLU A 51 -0.61 -20.54 -1.30
CA GLU A 51 0.16 -21.68 -0.79
C GLU A 51 1.59 -21.64 -1.34
N ARG A 52 2.57 -21.86 -0.46
CA ARG A 52 3.99 -21.80 -0.78
C ARG A 52 4.78 -22.73 0.14
N SER A 53 5.99 -23.08 -0.28
CA SER A 53 6.92 -23.83 0.56
C SER A 53 7.14 -23.12 1.89
N THR A 54 7.10 -23.87 2.98
CA THR A 54 7.34 -23.37 4.33
C THR A 54 8.70 -23.79 4.84
N TYR A 55 9.26 -22.96 5.71
CA TYR A 55 10.61 -23.09 6.25
C TYR A 55 10.59 -22.97 7.77
N THR A 56 11.75 -23.17 8.38
CA THR A 56 11.94 -22.94 9.82
C THR A 56 13.13 -22.03 10.04
N VAL A 57 13.23 -21.40 11.20
CA VAL A 57 14.41 -20.58 11.56
C VAL A 57 15.72 -21.36 11.46
N THR A 58 15.69 -22.68 11.67
CA THR A 58 16.86 -23.57 11.57
C THR A 58 17.14 -24.08 10.15
N LYS A 59 16.14 -24.01 9.26
CA LYS A 59 16.22 -24.41 7.85
C LYS A 59 15.53 -23.34 6.99
N PRO A 60 16.16 -22.16 6.85
CA PRO A 60 15.64 -21.06 6.03
C PRO A 60 15.64 -21.41 4.54
N ALA A 61 15.01 -20.56 3.73
CA ALA A 61 14.82 -20.80 2.30
C ALA A 61 16.13 -20.71 1.51
N ASP A 62 16.22 -21.49 0.44
CA ASP A 62 17.34 -21.49 -0.50
C ASP A 62 17.17 -20.46 -1.63
N HIS A 63 16.09 -19.69 -1.61
CA HIS A 63 15.74 -18.67 -2.58
C HIS A 63 15.01 -17.50 -1.88
N VAL A 64 14.81 -16.40 -2.61
CA VAL A 64 13.99 -15.29 -2.12
C VAL A 64 12.54 -15.74 -2.02
N THR A 65 12.01 -15.72 -0.81
CA THR A 65 10.60 -15.94 -0.52
C THR A 65 10.26 -15.17 0.75
N PHE A 66 9.00 -14.77 0.88
CA PHE A 66 8.57 -13.94 1.99
C PHE A 66 7.71 -14.72 2.97
N ASN A 67 7.93 -14.43 4.25
CA ASN A 67 6.99 -14.71 5.33
C ASN A 67 6.47 -16.16 5.32
N SER A 68 7.39 -17.10 5.32
CA SER A 68 7.20 -18.53 5.09
C SER A 68 7.86 -19.39 6.17
N ILE A 69 8.52 -18.77 7.15
CA ILE A 69 9.00 -19.46 8.35
C ILE A 69 7.83 -19.70 9.30
N THR A 70 7.67 -20.94 9.77
CA THR A 70 6.52 -21.34 10.61
C THR A 70 6.79 -21.29 12.11
N ASP A 71 8.04 -21.11 12.52
CA ASP A 71 8.50 -21.20 13.92
C ASP A 71 9.33 -19.99 14.37
N ASN A 72 9.01 -18.80 13.85
CA ASN A 72 9.68 -17.57 14.29
C ASN A 72 9.38 -17.33 15.78
N PRO A 73 10.39 -17.20 16.67
CA PRO A 73 10.17 -17.08 18.11
C PRO A 73 9.47 -15.78 18.53
N ASN A 74 9.50 -14.74 17.68
CA ASN A 74 8.91 -13.43 17.96
C ASN A 74 7.53 -13.25 17.33
N ILE A 75 7.28 -13.93 16.20
CA ILE A 75 6.07 -13.74 15.37
C ILE A 75 5.18 -14.99 15.35
N GLY A 76 5.77 -16.19 15.46
CA GLY A 76 5.09 -17.47 15.23
C GLY A 76 5.16 -17.87 13.77
N ASP A 77 4.02 -18.24 13.20
CA ASP A 77 3.90 -18.56 11.78
C ASP A 77 3.85 -17.28 10.95
N GLU A 78 4.91 -16.99 10.21
CA GLU A 78 5.04 -15.76 9.46
C GLU A 78 4.06 -15.65 8.30
N ARG A 79 3.39 -16.73 7.89
CA ARG A 79 2.35 -16.64 6.85
C ARG A 79 1.18 -15.78 7.31
N ASN A 80 0.91 -15.74 8.62
CA ASN A 80 0.04 -14.77 9.26
C ASN A 80 0.87 -13.52 9.62
N PHE A 81 1.04 -12.62 8.65
CA PHE A 81 1.86 -11.43 8.76
C PHE A 81 1.09 -10.13 8.92
N VAL A 82 -0.23 -10.12 8.75
CA VAL A 82 -1.11 -8.98 8.98
C VAL A 82 -1.87 -9.19 10.28
N GLY A 83 -1.63 -8.31 11.24
CA GLY A 83 -2.29 -8.39 12.55
C GLY A 83 -2.86 -7.06 13.00
N ILE A 84 -3.89 -7.14 13.83
CA ILE A 84 -4.55 -6.00 14.46
C ILE A 84 -4.27 -6.00 15.96
N ARG A 85 -4.15 -4.83 16.56
CA ARG A 85 -4.10 -4.62 18.01
C ARG A 85 -4.73 -3.28 18.39
N GLU A 86 -5.30 -3.16 19.58
CA GLU A 86 -5.66 -1.84 20.12
C GLU A 86 -4.39 -0.96 20.27
N SER A 87 -4.46 0.28 19.75
CA SER A 87 -3.34 1.21 19.81
C SER A 87 -2.99 1.57 21.26
N GLY A 88 -1.69 1.63 21.56
CA GLY A 88 -1.20 1.95 22.90
C GLY A 88 -1.20 0.78 23.89
N THR A 89 -1.61 -0.42 23.48
CA THR A 89 -1.58 -1.63 24.32
C THR A 89 -0.40 -2.55 23.99
N ASN A 90 -0.13 -3.50 24.90
CA ASN A 90 0.81 -4.61 24.71
C ASN A 90 0.09 -5.94 24.47
N GLU A 91 -1.17 -5.89 24.04
CA GLU A 91 -1.93 -7.09 23.70
C GLU A 91 -1.28 -7.85 22.53
N LYS A 92 -1.67 -9.12 22.37
CA LYS A 92 -1.23 -9.93 21.24
C LYS A 92 -1.88 -9.40 19.96
N TRP A 93 -1.17 -9.54 18.84
CA TRP A 93 -1.75 -9.33 17.52
C TRP A 93 -2.82 -10.39 17.25
N THR A 94 -3.92 -9.97 16.62
CA THR A 94 -5.07 -10.84 16.29
C THR A 94 -5.52 -10.63 14.86
N ASP A 95 -6.05 -11.69 14.26
CA ASP A 95 -6.65 -11.69 12.93
C ASP A 95 -8.09 -11.19 12.96
N ASN A 96 -8.71 -11.18 14.15
CA ASN A 96 -10.10 -10.77 14.35
C ASN A 96 -10.15 -9.77 15.50
N MET A 97 -10.62 -8.56 15.22
CA MET A 97 -10.73 -7.47 16.17
C MET A 97 -12.18 -7.00 16.29
N VAL A 98 -12.76 -7.07 17.48
CA VAL A 98 -14.04 -6.42 17.77
C VAL A 98 -13.78 -4.95 18.05
N VAL A 99 -14.36 -4.06 17.24
CA VAL A 99 -14.14 -2.62 17.37
C VAL A 99 -15.11 -1.95 18.35
N GLU A 100 -14.59 -0.98 19.10
CA GLU A 100 -15.35 -0.20 20.07
C GLU A 100 -15.31 1.30 19.73
N LYS A 101 -16.40 2.00 20.07
CA LYS A 101 -16.52 3.45 19.92
C LYS A 101 -15.41 4.16 20.69
N GLY A 102 -14.75 5.10 20.03
CA GLY A 102 -13.73 5.97 20.64
C GLY A 102 -12.33 5.37 20.73
N LYS A 103 -12.14 4.08 20.44
CA LYS A 103 -10.82 3.43 20.39
C LYS A 103 -10.11 3.66 19.06
N THR A 104 -8.79 3.42 19.06
CA THR A 104 -7.93 3.41 17.87
C THR A 104 -7.23 2.06 17.80
N TYR A 105 -7.06 1.54 16.60
CA TYR A 105 -6.43 0.25 16.36
C TYR A 105 -5.23 0.40 15.45
N ARG A 106 -4.17 -0.36 15.71
CA ARG A 106 -3.00 -0.47 14.86
C ARG A 106 -3.10 -1.72 14.02
N VAL A 107 -2.91 -1.56 12.71
CA VAL A 107 -2.64 -2.65 11.79
C VAL A 107 -1.14 -2.74 11.58
N ARG A 108 -0.61 -3.96 11.52
CA ARG A 108 0.80 -4.24 11.24
C ARG A 108 0.92 -5.30 10.17
N MET A 109 1.82 -5.09 9.21
CA MET A 109 2.27 -6.08 8.22
C MET A 109 3.74 -6.41 8.48
N TYR A 110 4.08 -7.66 8.75
CA TYR A 110 5.45 -8.15 8.89
C TYR A 110 6.08 -8.43 7.52
N VAL A 111 7.34 -8.09 7.34
CA VAL A 111 8.08 -8.20 6.08
C VAL A 111 9.39 -8.91 6.35
N HIS A 112 9.57 -10.12 5.81
CA HIS A 112 10.79 -10.90 6.02
C HIS A 112 11.12 -11.74 4.79
N ASN A 113 12.23 -11.40 4.12
CA ASN A 113 12.85 -12.26 3.12
C ASN A 113 13.53 -13.45 3.83
N ASN A 114 12.97 -14.64 3.69
CA ASN A 114 13.43 -15.83 4.41
C ASN A 114 14.60 -16.56 3.76
N ALA A 115 15.20 -15.99 2.71
CA ALA A 115 16.42 -16.53 2.15
C ALA A 115 17.51 -16.66 3.23
N ALA A 116 18.20 -17.79 3.24
CA ALA A 116 19.24 -18.09 4.21
C ALA A 116 20.39 -17.07 4.14
N THR A 117 20.86 -16.57 5.30
CA THR A 117 21.96 -15.59 5.40
C THR A 117 23.18 -15.98 4.56
N ASN A 118 23.60 -17.25 4.61
CA ASN A 118 24.81 -17.70 3.95
C ASN A 118 24.76 -17.62 2.41
N LEU A 119 23.57 -17.45 1.83
CA LEU A 119 23.38 -17.30 0.40
C LEU A 119 23.50 -15.84 -0.06
N ASN A 120 23.41 -14.86 0.86
CA ASN A 120 23.48 -13.43 0.57
C ASN A 120 22.51 -12.99 -0.53
N LEU A 121 21.30 -13.58 -0.56
CA LEU A 121 20.28 -13.23 -1.54
C LEU A 121 19.56 -11.95 -1.13
N VAL A 122 19.23 -11.13 -2.13
CA VAL A 122 18.51 -9.87 -1.96
C VAL A 122 17.20 -9.96 -2.75
N ALA A 123 16.09 -9.67 -2.07
CA ALA A 123 14.81 -9.46 -2.72
C ALA A 123 14.83 -8.12 -3.46
N GLU A 124 14.38 -8.11 -4.71
CA GLU A 124 14.43 -6.96 -5.60
C GLU A 124 13.03 -6.42 -5.89
N ASN A 125 12.95 -5.10 -6.10
CA ASN A 125 11.70 -4.37 -6.35
C ASN A 125 10.60 -4.65 -5.32
N VAL A 126 10.98 -4.81 -4.05
CA VAL A 126 10.03 -5.13 -2.99
C VAL A 126 9.00 -4.00 -2.86
N THR A 127 7.73 -4.34 -3.01
CA THR A 127 6.61 -3.40 -2.96
C THR A 127 5.53 -3.91 -2.02
N ALA A 128 5.08 -3.06 -1.10
CA ALA A 128 3.97 -3.31 -0.22
C ALA A 128 2.69 -2.63 -0.74
N LYS A 129 1.55 -3.28 -0.57
CA LYS A 129 0.21 -2.70 -0.76
C LYS A 129 -0.68 -3.07 0.42
N ILE A 130 -1.59 -2.19 0.78
CA ILE A 130 -2.64 -2.44 1.78
C ILE A 130 -3.99 -2.17 1.12
N ASN A 131 -4.88 -3.15 1.11
CA ASN A 131 -6.28 -2.92 0.84
C ASN A 131 -6.96 -2.51 2.15
N LEU A 132 -7.28 -1.22 2.29
CA LEU A 132 -8.10 -0.67 3.36
C LEU A 132 -9.45 -0.22 2.77
N PRO A 133 -10.51 -1.04 2.85
CA PRO A 133 -11.77 -0.73 2.20
C PRO A 133 -12.45 0.51 2.80
N THR A 134 -12.98 1.39 1.96
CA THR A 134 -13.77 2.57 2.35
C THR A 134 -15.26 2.28 2.54
N ILE A 135 -15.58 1.05 2.95
CA ILE A 135 -16.95 0.55 3.05
C ILE A 135 -17.54 0.80 4.44
N THR A 136 -18.87 0.73 4.52
CA THR A 136 -19.60 0.62 5.79
C THR A 136 -20.18 -0.78 5.91
N GLY A 137 -20.06 -1.40 7.09
CA GLY A 137 -20.70 -2.67 7.42
C GLY A 137 -20.34 -3.12 8.83
N THR A 138 -20.79 -4.31 9.21
CA THR A 138 -20.47 -4.97 10.50
C THR A 138 -19.18 -5.78 10.47
N GLU A 139 -18.62 -5.99 9.28
CA GLU A 139 -17.36 -6.72 9.05
C GLU A 139 -16.55 -6.00 7.95
N ILE A 140 -15.30 -5.65 8.26
CA ILE A 140 -14.38 -5.02 7.32
C ILE A 140 -13.03 -5.72 7.41
N ALA A 141 -12.64 -6.42 6.34
CA ALA A 141 -11.32 -7.03 6.24
C ALA A 141 -10.30 -6.05 5.63
N VAL A 142 -9.08 -6.07 6.18
CA VAL A 142 -7.91 -5.36 5.70
C VAL A 142 -6.90 -6.39 5.26
N SER A 143 -6.36 -6.25 4.06
CA SER A 143 -5.35 -7.18 3.52
C SER A 143 -4.06 -6.46 3.21
N GLY A 144 -2.93 -7.06 3.56
CA GLY A 144 -1.60 -6.65 3.14
C GLY A 144 -1.08 -7.55 2.04
N TYR A 145 -0.38 -6.95 1.08
CA TYR A 145 0.26 -7.63 -0.04
C TYR A 145 1.73 -7.25 -0.06
N LEU A 146 2.58 -8.24 -0.31
CA LEU A 146 4.00 -8.06 -0.44
C LEU A 146 4.46 -8.72 -1.74
N ASN A 147 5.02 -7.90 -2.63
CA ASN A 147 5.50 -8.31 -3.93
C ASN A 147 7.02 -8.15 -4.03
N SER A 148 7.68 -9.03 -4.77
CA SER A 148 9.07 -8.86 -5.20
C SER A 148 9.29 -9.56 -6.53
N SER A 149 10.04 -8.92 -7.43
CA SER A 149 10.23 -9.39 -8.81
C SER A 149 11.05 -10.67 -8.94
N ASN A 150 11.73 -11.11 -7.87
CA ASN A 150 12.54 -12.33 -7.86
C ASN A 150 12.15 -13.28 -6.70
N ALA A 151 11.01 -13.04 -6.05
CA ALA A 151 10.50 -13.94 -5.03
C ALA A 151 9.71 -15.10 -5.64
N MET A 152 9.63 -16.21 -4.92
CA MET A 152 8.74 -17.32 -5.24
C MET A 152 7.83 -17.63 -4.04
N PRO A 153 6.50 -17.38 -4.14
CA PRO A 153 5.80 -16.69 -5.23
C PRO A 153 6.21 -15.21 -5.32
N GLU A 154 5.90 -14.55 -6.45
CA GLU A 154 6.20 -13.12 -6.65
C GLU A 154 5.37 -12.22 -5.74
N GLU A 155 4.15 -12.62 -5.38
CA GLU A 155 3.28 -11.89 -4.45
C GLU A 155 2.71 -12.85 -3.39
N ILE A 156 2.68 -12.38 -2.16
CA ILE A 156 1.95 -12.99 -1.05
C ILE A 156 0.95 -11.98 -0.49
N TYR A 157 -0.12 -12.49 0.13
CA TYR A 157 -1.09 -11.70 0.85
C TYR A 157 -1.42 -12.34 2.20
N ASP A 158 -1.91 -11.50 3.11
CA ASP A 158 -2.55 -11.91 4.36
C ASP A 158 -3.58 -10.85 4.77
N GLY A 159 -4.56 -11.22 5.58
CA GLY A 159 -5.64 -10.34 5.95
C GLY A 159 -6.20 -10.58 7.33
N ALA A 160 -6.61 -9.48 7.97
CA ALA A 160 -7.24 -9.45 9.28
C ALA A 160 -8.56 -8.67 9.22
N VAL A 161 -9.48 -8.96 10.13
CA VAL A 161 -10.87 -8.55 10.10
C VAL A 161 -11.23 -7.72 11.32
N PHE A 162 -11.88 -6.58 11.06
CA PHE A 162 -12.56 -5.79 12.07
C PHE A 162 -14.05 -6.15 12.08
N THR A 163 -14.64 -6.29 13.26
CA THR A 163 -16.05 -6.68 13.44
C THR A 163 -16.76 -5.79 14.46
N SER A 164 -18.07 -5.62 14.30
CA SER A 164 -18.93 -4.94 15.27
C SER A 164 -20.38 -5.39 15.14
N ASP A 165 -21.18 -5.18 16.19
CA ASP A 165 -22.63 -5.39 16.16
C ASP A 165 -23.39 -4.22 15.50
N GLU A 166 -22.71 -3.09 15.26
CA GLU A 166 -23.24 -1.92 14.58
C GLU A 166 -22.46 -1.66 13.28
N ASP A 167 -23.11 -1.06 12.28
CA ASP A 167 -22.43 -0.61 11.07
C ASP A 167 -21.35 0.43 11.40
N PHE A 168 -20.14 0.19 10.89
CA PHE A 168 -19.02 1.12 11.00
C PHE A 168 -18.26 1.21 9.68
N ASN A 169 -17.45 2.26 9.54
CA ASN A 169 -16.36 2.31 8.55
C ASN A 169 -15.01 2.48 9.27
N LEU A 170 -13.91 2.20 8.59
CA LEU A 170 -12.56 2.42 9.10
C LEU A 170 -11.96 3.71 8.51
N ALA A 171 -11.67 4.67 9.38
CA ALA A 171 -10.93 5.87 9.00
C ALA A 171 -9.45 5.69 9.32
N TYR A 172 -8.60 5.77 8.30
CA TYR A 172 -7.15 5.85 8.49
C TYR A 172 -6.77 7.14 9.23
N ALA A 173 -5.92 7.00 10.25
CA ALA A 173 -5.34 8.12 10.97
C ALA A 173 -4.14 8.67 10.18
N SER A 174 -4.36 9.73 9.42
CA SER A 174 -3.32 10.35 8.58
C SER A 174 -2.04 10.65 9.35
N GLY A 175 -0.89 10.37 8.73
CA GLY A 175 0.44 10.50 9.33
C GLY A 175 0.85 9.34 10.24
N SER A 176 0.00 8.34 10.49
CA SER A 176 0.36 7.17 11.31
C SER A 176 1.10 6.08 10.53
N LEU A 177 1.10 6.14 9.20
CA LEU A 177 1.75 5.14 8.34
C LEU A 177 3.28 5.22 8.45
N LYS A 178 3.88 4.11 8.88
CA LYS A 178 5.32 4.00 9.06
C LYS A 178 5.85 2.62 8.68
N TYR A 179 7.15 2.58 8.39
CA TYR A 179 7.94 1.38 8.20
C TYR A 179 9.13 1.37 9.17
N GLU A 180 9.25 0.30 9.93
CA GLU A 180 10.28 0.08 10.94
C GLU A 180 11.15 -1.12 10.52
N ASN A 181 12.47 -0.99 10.59
CA ASN A 181 13.44 -2.06 10.38
C ASN A 181 14.72 -1.76 11.19
N ASN A 182 15.67 -2.70 11.24
CA ASN A 182 16.91 -2.55 11.98
C ASN A 182 18.01 -1.75 11.24
N GLY A 183 17.76 -1.29 10.01
CA GLY A 183 18.74 -0.58 9.17
C GLY A 183 18.60 0.94 9.27
N PHE A 184 17.66 1.51 8.53
CA PHE A 184 17.36 2.96 8.54
C PHE A 184 16.04 3.31 9.24
N GLY A 185 15.21 2.31 9.51
CA GLY A 185 13.88 2.46 10.08
C GLY A 185 13.86 2.57 11.60
N GLU A 186 14.99 2.84 12.26
CA GLU A 186 15.06 3.02 13.72
C GLU A 186 14.19 4.22 14.12
N GLY A 187 13.07 3.95 14.80
CA GLY A 187 12.06 4.97 15.16
C GLY A 187 10.92 5.17 14.16
N GLY A 188 10.93 4.47 13.03
CA GLY A 188 9.87 4.46 12.03
C GLY A 188 10.02 5.55 10.96
N THR A 189 10.23 5.12 9.71
CA THR A 189 10.21 6.00 8.53
C THR A 189 8.80 6.12 8.00
N SER A 190 8.30 7.33 7.74
CA SER A 190 7.04 7.52 7.03
C SER A 190 7.06 6.91 5.64
N LEU A 191 5.97 6.23 5.25
CA LEU A 191 5.79 5.75 3.88
C LEU A 191 4.84 6.66 3.09
N SER A 192 4.89 6.53 1.77
CA SER A 192 3.88 7.13 0.89
C SER A 192 2.51 6.48 1.12
N GLU A 193 1.44 7.27 1.03
CA GLU A 193 0.06 6.76 1.04
C GLU A 193 -0.30 6.04 -0.27
N SER A 194 0.58 6.02 -1.28
CA SER A 194 0.47 5.12 -2.45
C SER A 194 0.36 3.65 -2.05
N ILE A 195 0.75 3.27 -0.82
CA ILE A 195 0.54 1.92 -0.29
C ILE A 195 -0.94 1.49 -0.32
N PHE A 196 -1.89 2.44 -0.22
CA PHE A 196 -3.33 2.17 -0.25
C PHE A 196 -3.91 2.11 -1.68
N THR A 197 -3.07 2.24 -2.70
CA THR A 197 -3.48 2.19 -4.11
C THR A 197 -2.86 0.97 -4.81
N SER A 198 -3.21 0.77 -6.07
CA SER A 198 -2.62 -0.27 -6.91
C SER A 198 -1.11 -0.07 -7.18
N GLU A 199 -0.58 1.14 -7.00
CA GLU A 199 0.84 1.45 -7.16
C GLU A 199 1.69 0.80 -6.05
N GLY A 200 1.18 0.81 -4.81
CA GLY A 200 1.91 0.37 -3.64
C GLY A 200 3.03 1.32 -3.23
N THR A 201 3.93 0.84 -2.37
CA THR A 201 5.11 1.59 -1.93
C THR A 201 6.31 0.66 -1.85
N LYS A 202 7.44 1.12 -2.38
CA LYS A 202 8.71 0.40 -2.26
C LYS A 202 9.14 0.30 -0.82
N LEU A 203 9.59 -0.88 -0.42
CA LEU A 203 10.27 -1.12 0.85
C LEU A 203 11.75 -1.40 0.60
N GLY A 204 12.59 -1.28 1.61
CA GLY A 204 13.98 -1.71 1.54
C GLY A 204 14.62 -1.80 2.92
N TYR A 205 15.91 -2.11 3.00
CA TYR A 205 16.60 -2.28 4.28
C TYR A 205 17.45 -1.08 4.70
N GLU A 206 18.17 -0.44 3.77
CA GLU A 206 18.98 0.77 4.04
C GLU A 206 18.28 2.05 3.60
N THR A 207 17.43 1.95 2.57
CA THR A 207 16.57 3.02 2.06
C THR A 207 15.30 2.39 1.46
N LEU A 208 14.35 3.18 0.96
CA LEU A 208 13.15 2.70 0.27
C LEU A 208 13.43 2.41 -1.23
N ASP A 209 14.44 1.60 -1.53
CA ASP A 209 14.94 1.35 -2.89
C ASP A 209 14.37 0.08 -3.55
N GLY A 210 13.64 -0.74 -2.80
CA GLY A 210 13.13 -2.04 -3.26
C GLY A 210 14.03 -3.21 -2.88
N LYS A 211 15.06 -3.03 -2.05
CA LYS A 211 16.05 -4.08 -1.74
C LYS A 211 15.99 -4.54 -0.30
N ILE A 212 15.72 -5.82 -0.08
CA ILE A 212 15.68 -6.44 1.25
C ILE A 212 16.57 -7.70 1.27
N PRO A 213 17.71 -7.68 1.98
CA PRO A 213 18.54 -8.86 2.17
C PRO A 213 17.81 -9.98 2.93
N GLY A 214 18.23 -11.22 2.73
CA GLY A 214 17.68 -12.38 3.43
C GLY A 214 18.16 -12.50 4.87
N CYS A 215 17.27 -12.99 5.75
CA CYS A 215 17.42 -13.23 7.20
C CYS A 215 16.69 -12.23 8.11
N ILE A 216 16.42 -12.69 9.33
CA ILE A 216 15.56 -12.03 10.33
C ILE A 216 16.09 -10.66 10.78
N GLU A 217 17.40 -10.44 10.72
CA GLU A 217 18.00 -9.15 11.05
C GLU A 217 17.59 -8.04 10.08
N TYR A 218 17.19 -8.40 8.86
CA TYR A 218 16.73 -7.48 7.82
C TYR A 218 15.20 -7.34 7.75
N ALA A 219 14.48 -8.01 8.66
CA ALA A 219 13.03 -7.95 8.70
C ALA A 219 12.53 -6.54 9.07
N GLY A 220 11.29 -6.25 8.69
CA GLY A 220 10.65 -4.98 8.97
C GLY A 220 9.15 -5.11 9.24
N TYR A 221 8.56 -3.99 9.63
CA TYR A 221 7.14 -3.86 9.93
C TYR A 221 6.59 -2.62 9.26
N VAL A 222 5.57 -2.78 8.43
CA VAL A 222 4.69 -1.67 8.06
C VAL A 222 3.61 -1.58 9.14
N SER A 223 3.27 -0.37 9.59
CA SER A 223 2.14 -0.18 10.48
C SER A 223 1.45 1.16 10.26
N PHE A 224 0.15 1.19 10.57
CA PHE A 224 -0.68 2.39 10.53
C PHE A 224 -1.83 2.25 11.52
N GLU A 225 -2.50 3.35 11.82
CA GLU A 225 -3.62 3.38 12.75
C GLU A 225 -4.94 3.66 12.03
N VAL A 226 -6.00 3.03 12.50
CA VAL A 226 -7.38 3.21 12.04
C VAL A 226 -8.30 3.47 13.20
N LYS A 227 -9.37 4.23 12.96
CA LYS A 227 -10.43 4.50 13.92
C LYS A 227 -11.78 4.06 13.35
N PRO A 228 -12.55 3.20 14.05
CA PRO A 228 -13.91 2.90 13.64
C PRO A 228 -14.78 4.15 13.79
N GLN A 229 -15.59 4.43 12.76
CA GLN A 229 -16.58 5.49 12.76
C GLN A 229 -17.97 4.88 12.67
N PHE A 230 -18.78 5.14 13.68
CA PHE A 230 -20.16 4.69 13.78
C PHE A 230 -21.09 5.84 13.40
N ALA A 231 -22.26 5.53 12.88
CA ALA A 231 -23.30 6.54 12.69
C ALA A 231 -23.63 7.22 14.04
N ILE A 232 -23.86 8.54 14.00
CA ILE A 232 -24.38 9.27 15.15
C ILE A 232 -25.89 9.02 15.16
N ASN A 233 -26.37 8.33 16.19
CA ASN A 233 -27.80 8.16 16.45
C ASN A 233 -28.37 9.39 17.17
#